data_AF-A0A3B0J9B7-F1
#
_entry.id   AF-A0A3B0J9B7-F1
#
_cell.length_a   1.000
_cell.length_b   1.000
_cell.length_c   1.000
_cell.angle_alpha   90.00
_cell.angle_beta   90.00
_cell.angle_gamma   90.00
#
_symmetry.space_group_name_H-M   'P 1'
#
loop_
_entity.id
_entity.type
_entity.pdbx_description
1 polymer ?
#
loop_
_entity_poly.entity_id
_entity_poly.type
_entity_poly.pdbx_seq_one_letter_code
_entity_poly.pdbx_strand_id
1 'polypeptide(L)'
;MITLYSACWYTGNFALEAIRLAEAWGFKVKTMKGFTWVKPNKLAKERISKAIKKAALSDADDFLVLLNAETGMNSGNYTRSNSEDCLIAIKGKGLERKDVSIKQVIYACLGEHSQKPKEVHYRLEKLYGDMKRIELFARDKV
;
A
#
# COMPACT_ATOMS: atom_id res chain seq x y z
N MET A 1 -1.01 18.82 -23.78
CA MET A 1 -1.13 18.84 -22.30
C MET A 1 -0.44 17.60 -21.75
N ILE A 2 0.54 17.75 -20.85
CA ILE A 2 1.26 16.62 -20.26
C ILE A 2 0.32 15.86 -19.33
N THR A 3 0.34 14.52 -19.41
CA THR A 3 -0.47 13.64 -18.56
C THR A 3 0.43 12.92 -17.57
N LEU A 4 0.14 13.06 -16.27
CA LEU A 4 0.92 12.46 -15.19
C LEU A 4 0.00 11.78 -14.17
N TYR A 5 0.58 10.86 -13.39
CA TYR A 5 0.00 10.36 -12.16
C TYR A 5 0.96 10.59 -10.99
N SER A 6 0.43 10.59 -9.78
CA SER A 6 1.18 10.53 -8.53
C SER A 6 0.57 9.45 -7.64
N ALA A 7 1.43 8.65 -7.02
CA ALA A 7 1.09 7.70 -5.97
C ALA A 7 1.74 8.16 -4.68
N CYS A 8 0.94 8.57 -3.69
CA CYS A 8 1.43 9.21 -2.47
C CYS A 8 0.97 8.44 -1.25
N TRP A 9 1.92 7.87 -0.50
CA TRP A 9 1.65 7.21 0.77
C TRP A 9 1.31 8.25 1.84
N TYR A 10 0.27 7.97 2.63
CA TYR A 10 -0.13 8.79 3.76
C TYR A 10 -0.65 7.90 4.90
N THR A 11 -0.67 8.44 6.12
CA THR A 11 -1.36 7.82 7.26
C THR A 11 -2.66 8.57 7.50
N GLY A 12 -3.67 7.91 8.08
CA GLY A 12 -5.03 8.46 8.17
C GLY A 12 -5.13 9.86 8.79
N ASN A 13 -4.26 10.17 9.76
CA ASN A 13 -4.21 11.49 10.40
C ASN A 13 -3.77 12.63 9.46
N PHE A 14 -3.08 12.31 8.35
CA PHE A 14 -2.59 13.27 7.35
C PHE A 14 -3.38 13.22 6.04
N ALA A 15 -4.60 12.68 6.05
CA ALA A 15 -5.39 12.51 4.83
C ALA A 15 -5.69 13.86 4.14
N LEU A 16 -5.99 14.91 4.92
CA LEU A 16 -6.27 16.25 4.37
C LEU A 16 -5.01 16.91 3.81
N GLU A 17 -3.88 16.75 4.49
CA GLU A 17 -2.57 17.23 4.08
C GLU A 17 -2.11 16.56 2.79
N ALA A 18 -2.35 15.26 2.64
CA ALA A 18 -2.04 14.53 1.42
C ALA A 18 -2.85 15.03 0.21
N ILE A 19 -4.14 15.37 0.41
CA ILE A 19 -4.98 16.00 -0.61
C ILE A 19 -4.42 17.38 -0.97
N ARG A 20 -4.19 18.24 0.03
CA ARG A 20 -3.68 19.61 -0.16
C ARG A 20 -2.33 19.61 -0.88
N LEU A 21 -1.44 18.67 -0.56
CA LEU A 21 -0.14 18.51 -1.22
C LEU A 21 -0.33 18.16 -2.70
N ALA A 22 -1.20 17.20 -3.02
CA ALA A 22 -1.50 16.83 -4.40
C ALA A 22 -2.06 18.02 -5.20
N GLU A 23 -3.01 18.76 -4.62
CA GLU A 23 -3.61 19.96 -5.23
C GLU A 23 -2.59 21.07 -5.43
N ALA A 24 -1.73 21.33 -4.45
CA ALA A 24 -0.66 22.33 -4.55
C ALA A 24 0.35 22.00 -5.67
N TRP A 25 0.55 20.70 -5.98
CA TRP A 25 1.39 20.26 -7.10
C TRP A 25 0.64 20.21 -8.44
N GLY A 26 -0.63 20.64 -8.45
CA GLY A 26 -1.50 20.68 -9.62
C GLY A 26 -2.03 19.31 -10.04
N PHE A 27 -2.10 18.36 -9.11
CA PHE A 27 -2.79 17.08 -9.30
C PHE A 27 -4.21 17.14 -8.73
N LYS A 28 -5.13 16.43 -9.38
CA LYS A 28 -6.45 16.12 -8.84
C LYS A 28 -6.44 14.70 -8.28
N VAL A 29 -6.75 14.55 -6.99
CA VAL A 29 -6.91 13.24 -6.37
C VAL A 29 -8.04 12.48 -7.05
N LYS A 30 -7.76 11.23 -7.45
CA LYS A 30 -8.74 10.32 -8.08
C LYS A 30 -9.29 9.31 -7.10
N THR A 31 -8.45 8.79 -6.22
CA THR A 31 -8.85 7.91 -5.12
C THR A 31 -7.88 8.08 -3.97
N MET A 32 -8.41 8.10 -2.75
CA MET A 32 -7.59 8.07 -1.53
C MET A 32 -7.02 6.67 -1.28
N LYS A 33 -7.71 5.62 -1.74
CA LYS A 33 -7.31 4.22 -1.57
C LYS A 33 -6.92 3.61 -2.91
N GLY A 34 -5.83 4.12 -3.50
CA GLY A 34 -5.20 3.46 -4.64
C GLY A 34 -4.55 2.14 -4.23
N PHE A 35 -3.84 2.18 -3.10
CA PHE A 35 -3.39 0.98 -2.40
C PHE A 35 -3.61 1.12 -0.88
N THR A 36 -3.87 0.00 -0.22
CA THR A 36 -3.92 -0.09 1.24
C THR A 36 -2.98 -1.21 1.65
N TRP A 37 -1.89 -0.85 2.33
CA TRP A 37 -0.94 -1.81 2.87
C TRP A 37 -1.38 -2.25 4.26
N VAL A 38 -1.84 -3.50 4.37
CA VAL A 38 -2.03 -4.18 5.66
C VAL A 38 -0.66 -4.64 6.14
N LYS A 39 -0.33 -4.33 7.40
CA LYS A 39 1.01 -4.50 7.98
C LYS A 39 1.09 -5.69 8.94
N PRO A 40 1.22 -6.93 8.46
CA PRO A 40 1.68 -8.02 9.30
C PRO A 40 3.02 -7.70 9.97
N ASN A 41 3.21 -8.25 11.16
CA ASN A 41 4.47 -8.21 11.88
C ASN A 41 5.62 -8.73 11.01
N LYS A 42 6.86 -8.29 11.31
CA LYS A 42 8.07 -8.64 10.56
C LYS A 42 8.21 -10.16 10.30
N LEU A 43 7.89 -10.98 11.30
CA LEU A 43 8.00 -12.45 11.23
C LEU A 43 6.67 -13.17 10.93
N ALA A 44 5.60 -12.45 10.56
CA ALA A 44 4.28 -13.03 10.37
C ALA A 44 4.26 -14.15 9.33
N LYS A 45 4.93 -13.98 8.19
CA LYS A 45 5.02 -15.01 7.15
C LYS A 45 5.65 -16.31 7.66
N GLU A 46 6.71 -16.21 8.47
CA GLU A 46 7.38 -17.37 9.05
C GLU A 46 6.48 -18.10 10.04
N ARG A 47 5.78 -17.37 10.90
CA ARG A 47 4.86 -17.92 11.90
C ARG A 47 3.64 -18.58 11.25
N ILE A 48 3.03 -17.92 10.25
CA ILE A 48 1.94 -18.47 9.45
C ILE A 48 2.38 -19.75 8.74
N SER A 49 3.55 -19.73 8.10
CA SER A 49 4.11 -20.92 7.43
C SER A 49 4.36 -22.07 8.41
N LYS A 50 4.82 -21.76 9.62
CA LYS A 50 5.02 -22.76 10.68
C LYS A 50 3.70 -23.34 11.17
N ALA A 51 2.65 -22.52 11.31
CA ALA A 51 1.31 -22.99 11.69
C ALA A 51 0.76 -23.96 10.64
N ILE A 52 0.86 -23.60 9.35
CA ILE A 52 0.47 -24.47 8.24
C ILE A 52 1.24 -25.80 8.27
N LYS A 53 2.59 -25.75 8.37
CA LYS A 53 3.43 -26.96 8.40
C LYS A 53 3.14 -27.89 9.59
N LYS A 54 2.65 -27.34 10.69
CA LYS A 54 2.25 -28.09 11.89
C LYS A 54 0.81 -28.59 11.84
N ALA A 55 0.09 -28.37 10.74
CA ALA A 55 -1.35 -28.63 10.64
C ALA A 55 -2.13 -27.98 11.79
N ALA A 56 -1.72 -26.78 12.20
CA ALA A 56 -2.34 -26.03 13.30
C ALA A 56 -3.54 -25.18 12.84
N LEU A 57 -3.91 -25.24 11.55
CA LEU A 57 -5.07 -24.58 10.97
C LEU A 57 -6.01 -25.69 10.49
N SER A 58 -7.23 -25.69 11.00
CA SER A 58 -8.26 -26.68 10.70
C SER A 58 -9.06 -26.29 9.46
N ASP A 59 -9.23 -24.98 9.25
CA ASP A 59 -10.03 -24.42 8.15
C ASP A 59 -9.54 -23.02 7.74
N ALA A 60 -10.33 -22.38 6.88
CA ALA A 60 -10.07 -21.03 6.40
C ALA A 60 -10.22 -19.95 7.48
N ASP A 61 -11.10 -20.16 8.45
CA ASP A 61 -11.35 -19.19 9.52
C ASP A 61 -10.16 -19.14 10.47
N ASP A 62 -9.55 -20.28 10.79
CA ASP A 62 -8.28 -20.35 11.54
C ASP A 62 -7.18 -19.52 10.86
N PHE A 63 -7.09 -19.58 9.53
CA PHE A 63 -6.14 -18.77 8.78
C PHE A 63 -6.44 -17.27 8.91
N LEU A 64 -7.71 -16.86 8.80
CA LEU A 64 -8.10 -15.45 8.92
C LEU A 64 -7.86 -14.91 10.32
N VAL A 65 -8.15 -15.70 11.35
CA VAL A 65 -7.85 -15.38 12.75
C VAL A 65 -6.35 -15.21 12.95
N LEU A 66 -5.53 -16.14 12.43
CA LEU A 66 -4.08 -16.04 12.53
C LEU A 66 -3.53 -14.83 11.77
N LEU A 67 -4.01 -14.55 10.55
CA LEU A 67 -3.60 -13.39 9.77
C LEU A 67 -3.94 -12.08 10.50
N ASN A 68 -5.11 -12.01 11.12
CA ASN A 68 -5.51 -10.85 11.91
C ASN A 68 -4.64 -10.71 13.17
N ALA A 69 -4.34 -11.82 13.88
CA ALA A 69 -3.46 -11.81 15.04
C ALA A 69 -2.01 -11.40 14.70
N GLU A 70 -1.54 -11.73 13.49
CA GLU A 70 -0.24 -11.31 12.98
C GLU A 70 -0.22 -9.90 12.43
N THR A 71 -1.37 -9.23 12.30
CA THR A 71 -1.45 -7.84 11.86
C THR A 71 -1.06 -6.90 13.01
N GLY A 72 -0.08 -6.02 12.77
CA GLY A 72 0.50 -5.17 13.81
C GLY A 72 -0.50 -4.18 14.42
N MET A 73 -0.34 -3.89 15.72
CA MET A 73 -1.13 -2.90 16.45
C MET A 73 -0.34 -1.61 16.67
N ASN A 74 -0.47 -0.63 15.76
CA ASN A 74 0.17 0.68 15.96
C ASN A 74 -0.79 1.66 16.68
N SER A 75 -0.26 2.83 17.05
CA SER A 75 -1.04 3.92 17.64
C SER A 75 -2.15 4.38 16.68
N GLY A 76 -3.34 4.59 17.22
CA GLY A 76 -4.48 5.14 16.50
C GLY A 76 -5.43 5.79 17.50
N ASN A 77 -6.10 6.85 17.05
CA ASN A 77 -6.87 7.73 17.93
C ASN A 77 -8.23 7.14 18.34
N TYR A 78 -8.71 6.13 17.61
CA TYR A 78 -10.02 5.51 17.84
C TYR A 78 -9.93 3.98 17.78
N THR A 79 -9.39 3.43 16.70
CA THR A 79 -8.98 2.03 16.57
C THR A 79 -7.47 1.95 16.36
N ARG A 80 -6.86 0.78 16.61
CA ARG A 80 -5.44 0.57 16.35
C ARG A 80 -5.13 0.71 14.86
N SER A 81 -4.12 1.49 14.53
CA SER A 81 -3.70 1.67 13.13
C SER A 81 -2.92 0.43 12.68
N ASN A 82 -3.46 -0.28 11.69
CA ASN A 82 -2.88 -1.51 11.17
C ASN A 82 -2.58 -1.46 9.67
N SER A 83 -2.90 -0.34 9.02
CA SER A 83 -2.64 -0.11 7.60
C SER A 83 -2.02 1.26 7.30
N GLU A 84 -1.42 1.36 6.12
CA GLU A 84 -1.05 2.63 5.46
C GLU A 84 -1.77 2.71 4.12
N ASP A 85 -2.25 3.90 3.75
CA ASP A 85 -2.95 4.11 2.49
C ASP A 85 -2.06 4.87 1.50
N CYS A 86 -2.32 4.68 0.21
CA CYS A 86 -1.66 5.36 -0.88
C CYS A 86 -2.73 5.95 -1.80
N LEU A 87 -2.76 7.27 -1.90
CA LEU A 87 -3.66 7.96 -2.83
C LEU A 87 -3.10 7.91 -4.25
N ILE A 88 -3.99 7.94 -5.23
CA ILE A 88 -3.65 8.15 -6.64
C ILE A 88 -4.24 9.48 -7.07
N ALA A 89 -3.39 10.35 -7.60
CA ALA A 89 -3.77 11.64 -8.16
C ALA A 89 -3.29 11.77 -9.61
N ILE A 90 -3.96 12.60 -10.41
CA ILE A 90 -3.63 12.78 -11.83
C ILE A 90 -3.45 14.25 -12.19
N LYS A 91 -2.66 14.51 -13.23
CA LYS A 91 -2.57 15.82 -13.89
C LYS A 91 -2.93 15.66 -15.37
N GLY A 92 -3.72 16.59 -15.90
CA GLY A 92 -4.30 16.47 -17.25
C GLY A 92 -5.42 15.43 -17.30
N LYS A 93 -5.49 14.64 -18.38
CA LYS A 93 -6.55 13.63 -18.58
C LYS A 93 -6.38 12.37 -17.73
N GLY A 94 -5.20 12.19 -17.11
CA GLY A 94 -4.82 10.96 -16.42
C GLY A 94 -4.37 9.86 -17.39
N LEU A 95 -3.55 8.94 -16.91
CA LEU A 95 -3.07 7.83 -17.72
C LEU A 95 -4.15 6.78 -17.93
N GLU A 96 -4.10 6.12 -19.09
CA GLU A 96 -4.93 4.97 -19.38
C GLU A 96 -4.60 3.83 -18.41
N ARG A 97 -5.64 3.25 -17.81
CA ARG A 97 -5.51 2.07 -16.96
C ARG A 97 -5.35 0.83 -17.84
N LYS A 98 -4.16 0.23 -17.85
CA LYS A 98 -3.81 -0.95 -18.65
C LYS A 98 -4.30 -2.26 -18.05
N ASP A 99 -4.34 -2.36 -16.73
CA ASP A 99 -4.83 -3.55 -16.02
C ASP A 99 -5.92 -3.16 -15.01
N VAL A 100 -7.13 -3.65 -15.22
CA VAL A 100 -8.30 -3.37 -14.36
C VAL A 100 -8.41 -4.32 -13.17
N SER A 101 -7.62 -5.41 -13.15
CA SER A 101 -7.66 -6.46 -12.14
C SER A 101 -6.83 -6.13 -10.89
N ILE A 102 -6.05 -5.05 -10.93
CA ILE A 102 -5.17 -4.65 -9.83
C ILE A 102 -5.98 -4.36 -8.57
N LYS A 103 -5.79 -5.21 -7.56
CA LYS A 103 -6.41 -5.06 -6.24
C LYS A 103 -5.70 -3.96 -5.43
N GLN A 104 -6.47 -3.23 -4.62
CA GLN A 104 -5.94 -2.19 -3.74
C GLN A 104 -5.17 -2.74 -2.52
N VAL A 105 -5.61 -3.87 -1.95
CA VAL A 105 -5.07 -4.39 -0.68
C VAL A 105 -3.74 -5.10 -0.93
N ILE A 106 -2.73 -4.77 -0.15
CA ILE A 106 -1.40 -5.39 -0.14
C ILE A 106 -1.15 -5.97 1.25
N TYR A 107 -0.88 -7.26 1.34
CA TYR A 107 -0.38 -7.91 2.55
C TYR A 107 1.14 -8.06 2.43
N ALA A 108 1.88 -7.29 3.23
CA ALA A 108 3.33 -7.37 3.26
C ALA A 108 3.85 -7.13 4.68
N CYS A 109 4.75 -8.00 5.15
CA CYS A 109 5.38 -7.83 6.46
C CYS A 109 6.15 -6.51 6.53
N LEU A 110 6.20 -5.93 7.73
CA LEU A 110 7.03 -4.75 8.01
C LEU A 110 8.50 -5.03 7.66
N GLY A 111 9.08 -4.14 6.86
CA GLY A 111 10.52 -4.08 6.59
C GLY A 111 11.24 -3.13 7.55
N GLU A 112 12.51 -2.87 7.25
CA GLU A 112 13.32 -1.94 8.04
C GLU A 112 12.93 -0.49 7.80
N HIS A 113 13.06 0.33 8.85
CA HIS A 113 12.96 1.79 8.78
C HIS A 113 11.70 2.30 8.02
N SER A 114 10.50 1.74 8.14
CA SER A 114 9.31 2.22 7.39
C SER A 114 9.38 2.05 5.86
N GLN A 115 10.18 1.10 5.36
CA GLN A 115 10.19 0.69 3.95
C GLN A 115 8.78 0.29 3.48
N LYS A 116 8.36 0.83 2.33
CA LYS A 116 7.07 0.53 1.70
C LYS A 116 7.14 -0.79 0.91
N PRO A 117 6.01 -1.48 0.70
CA PRO A 117 6.01 -2.77 0.01
C PRO A 117 6.41 -2.61 -1.47
N LYS A 118 7.46 -3.33 -1.88
CA LYS A 118 7.94 -3.34 -3.29
C LYS A 118 6.87 -3.76 -4.31
N GLU A 119 5.88 -4.55 -3.86
CA GLU A 119 4.69 -4.92 -4.62
C GLU A 119 3.98 -3.72 -5.28
N VAL A 120 4.05 -2.53 -4.68
CA VAL A 120 3.43 -1.32 -5.25
C VAL A 120 4.04 -0.94 -6.60
N HIS A 121 5.34 -1.15 -6.80
CA HIS A 121 6.03 -0.85 -8.06
C HIS A 121 5.50 -1.75 -9.17
N TYR A 122 5.47 -3.05 -8.92
CA TYR A 122 4.92 -4.04 -9.85
C TYR A 122 3.45 -3.74 -10.21
N ARG A 123 2.62 -3.38 -9.23
CA ARG A 123 1.22 -3.02 -9.48
C ARG A 123 1.08 -1.74 -10.29
N LEU A 124 1.90 -0.73 -10.04
CA LEU A 124 1.92 0.51 -10.81
C LEU A 124 2.44 0.32 -12.24
N GLU A 125 3.39 -0.58 -12.45
CA GLU A 125 3.87 -1.01 -13.77
C GLU A 125 2.75 -1.70 -14.56
N LYS A 126 2.02 -2.63 -13.94
CA LYS A 126 0.85 -3.23 -14.58
C LYS A 126 -0.27 -2.24 -14.84
N LEU A 127 -0.51 -1.33 -13.90
CA LEU A 127 -1.62 -0.38 -13.98
C LEU A 127 -1.44 0.65 -15.11
N TYR A 128 -0.20 1.11 -15.35
CA TYR A 128 0.09 2.19 -16.29
C TYR A 128 1.04 1.84 -17.43
N GLY A 129 1.62 0.64 -17.43
CA GLY A 129 2.57 0.16 -18.44
C GLY A 129 4.01 0.64 -18.20
N ASP A 130 4.86 0.41 -19.20
CA ASP A 130 6.24 0.90 -19.18
C ASP A 130 6.28 2.41 -19.39
N MET A 131 6.84 3.13 -18.42
CA MET A 131 6.95 4.59 -18.45
C MET A 131 8.00 5.06 -17.44
N LYS A 132 8.58 6.22 -17.73
CA LYS A 132 9.54 6.88 -16.82
C LYS A 132 8.83 7.29 -15.53
N ARG A 133 9.42 6.94 -14.39
CA ARG A 133 8.94 7.24 -13.05
C ARG A 133 10.07 7.82 -12.21
N ILE A 134 9.69 8.57 -11.20
CA ILE A 134 10.60 9.04 -10.15
C ILE A 134 9.98 8.70 -8.81
N GLU A 135 10.78 8.18 -7.89
CA GLU A 135 10.39 7.94 -6.50
C GLU A 135 11.06 9.00 -5.62
N LEU A 136 10.27 9.79 -4.92
CA LEU A 136 10.76 10.80 -3.99
C LEU A 136 10.93 10.16 -2.61
N PHE A 137 11.98 10.55 -1.89
CA PHE A 137 12.31 10.03 -0.55
C PHE A 137 12.60 8.51 -0.52
N ALA A 138 12.96 7.93 -1.67
CA ALA A 138 13.47 6.57 -1.76
C ALA A 138 14.74 6.42 -0.91
N ARG A 139 14.90 5.25 -0.29
CA ARG A 139 16.07 4.95 0.57
C ARG A 139 17.13 4.16 -0.17
N ASP A 140 16.73 3.39 -1.18
CA ASP A 140 17.66 2.67 -2.03
C ASP A 140 18.34 3.66 -2.97
N LYS A 141 19.67 3.60 -3.07
CA LYS A 141 20.40 4.34 -4.10
C LYS A 141 20.13 3.65 -5.43
N VAL A 142 19.67 4.41 -6.42
CA VAL A 142 19.60 3.99 -7.83
C VAL A 142 21.00 3.90 -8.41
#